data_AF-A0A7W0JLE7-F1
#
_entry.id   AF-A0A7W0JLE7-F1
#
_cell.length_a   1.000
_cell.length_b   1.000
_cell.length_c   1.000
_cell.angle_alpha   90.00
_cell.angle_beta   90.00
_cell.angle_gamma   90.00
#
_symmetry.space_group_name_H-M   'P 1'
#
loop_
_entity.id
_entity.type
_entity.pdbx_description
1 polymer ?
#
loop_
_entity_poly.entity_id
_entity_poly.type
_entity_poly.pdbx_seq_one_letter_code
_entity_poly.pdbx_strand_id
1 'polypeptide(L)'
;IGLLGTKASWDLMTDCDTLLMVGTSFPYSEFLPEEGQARGVQIDIDGRMLGIRYPTEVNLVGDSAETLRALIPLLERKEDRSWREEIEQNVADWWEVLEARAMNDADPINPQRVFWELSSRLPDNCIISSDSGSSANWYARDLKLRRGMKASLSGTLATMGPGVPYAIAAKFTHPDRVAIALVGDGAMQMNGLAELITVAKYWERWSDPRLIVLVLHNGDLNQVTWEQRAMEGDPKFDAAQTVPSFPYARYAELIGLKGIRVDDPEQLGTAWDEALTADRPVVLEAITDPEVPPLPPHITFEQARALTSALRKGDSGSRGIVRQSFKEKLAEILPHR
;
A
#
# COMPACT_ATOMS: atom_id res chain seq x y z
N ILE A 1 2.13 10.22 -4.54
CA ILE A 1 1.87 11.54 -3.91
C ILE A 1 1.23 11.29 -2.54
N GLY A 2 1.44 12.18 -1.58
CA GLY A 2 0.96 12.01 -0.20
C GLY A 2 1.93 11.23 0.68
N LEU A 3 1.49 10.97 1.92
CA LEU A 3 2.24 10.21 2.93
C LEU A 3 2.69 8.82 2.44
N LEU A 4 1.88 8.19 1.59
CA LEU A 4 2.16 6.86 1.01
C LEU A 4 2.90 6.94 -0.33
N GLY A 5 3.22 8.14 -0.81
CA GLY A 5 3.86 8.36 -2.09
C GLY A 5 5.33 7.96 -2.15
N THR A 6 5.95 8.23 -3.29
CA THR A 6 7.38 8.02 -3.55
C THR A 6 8.11 9.36 -3.60
N LYS A 7 9.43 9.35 -3.40
CA LYS A 7 10.29 10.53 -3.61
C LYS A 7 10.09 11.11 -5.01
N ALA A 8 10.11 10.27 -6.05
CA ALA A 8 9.89 10.73 -7.42
C ALA A 8 8.54 11.45 -7.61
N SER A 9 7.47 10.99 -6.95
CA SER A 9 6.18 11.66 -7.00
C SER A 9 6.12 12.96 -6.18
N TRP A 10 6.97 13.10 -5.17
CA TRP A 10 7.13 14.33 -4.41
C TRP A 10 7.87 15.37 -5.26
N ASP A 11 9.04 15.01 -5.79
CA ASP A 11 9.84 15.87 -6.67
C ASP A 11 9.01 16.34 -7.88
N LEU A 12 8.21 15.45 -8.47
CA LEU A 12 7.27 15.79 -9.55
C LEU A 12 6.29 16.91 -9.17
N MET A 13 5.76 16.91 -7.94
CA MET A 13 4.84 17.97 -7.49
C MET A 13 5.59 19.24 -7.13
N THR A 14 6.72 19.14 -6.43
CA THR A 14 7.50 20.30 -6.00
C THR A 14 8.14 21.07 -7.15
N ASP A 15 8.52 20.38 -8.23
CA ASP A 15 9.31 20.98 -9.31
C ASP A 15 8.51 21.24 -10.60
N CYS A 16 7.23 20.87 -10.68
CA CYS A 16 6.44 21.11 -11.90
C CYS A 16 6.13 22.61 -12.12
N ASP A 17 6.07 23.03 -13.38
CA ASP A 17 5.60 24.37 -13.76
C ASP A 17 4.08 24.41 -14.06
N THR A 18 3.49 23.24 -14.27
CA THR A 18 2.09 23.04 -14.67
C THR A 18 1.55 21.77 -14.02
N LEU A 19 0.43 21.89 -13.31
CA LEU A 19 -0.30 20.78 -12.71
C LEU A 19 -1.58 20.50 -13.49
N LEU A 20 -1.67 19.32 -14.10
CA LEU A 20 -2.89 18.81 -14.74
C LEU A 20 -3.58 17.79 -13.83
N MET A 21 -4.71 18.19 -13.24
CA MET A 21 -5.55 17.35 -12.39
C MET A 21 -6.67 16.72 -13.23
N VAL A 22 -6.74 15.39 -13.27
CA VAL A 22 -7.72 14.66 -14.11
C VAL A 22 -8.55 13.72 -13.24
N GLY A 23 -9.85 14.01 -13.08
CA GLY A 23 -10.82 13.13 -12.41
C GLY A 23 -10.39 12.70 -11.02
N THR A 24 -9.76 13.61 -10.26
CA THR A 24 -9.12 13.31 -8.97
C THR A 24 -9.77 14.09 -7.84
N SER A 25 -10.04 13.39 -6.75
CA SER A 25 -10.50 13.97 -5.48
C SER A 25 -9.40 13.96 -4.42
N PHE A 26 -8.11 13.97 -4.83
CA PHE A 26 -6.97 13.90 -3.92
C PHE A 26 -7.11 14.94 -2.78
N PRO A 27 -7.17 14.51 -1.50
CA PRO A 27 -7.68 15.38 -0.45
C PRO A 27 -6.61 16.24 0.24
N TYR A 28 -5.32 15.96 0.01
CA TYR A 28 -4.21 16.51 0.78
C TYR A 28 -3.49 17.62 0.00
N SER A 29 -3.98 18.86 0.12
CA SER A 29 -3.41 20.01 -0.59
C SER A 29 -1.96 20.29 -0.24
N GLU A 30 -1.51 19.89 0.95
CA GLU A 30 -0.13 20.05 1.42
C GLU A 30 0.91 19.21 0.65
N PHE A 31 0.46 18.26 -0.18
CA PHE A 31 1.33 17.48 -1.09
C PHE A 31 1.19 17.90 -2.56
N LEU A 32 0.45 18.98 -2.83
CA LEU A 32 0.38 19.61 -4.14
C LEU A 32 1.45 20.71 -4.23
N PRO A 33 1.77 21.21 -5.44
CA PRO A 33 2.58 22.40 -5.63
C PRO A 33 2.15 23.54 -4.68
N GLU A 34 3.08 24.41 -4.31
CA GLU A 34 2.70 25.63 -3.58
C GLU A 34 1.81 26.52 -4.46
N GLU A 35 0.94 27.31 -3.85
CA GLU A 35 0.09 28.25 -4.58
C GLU A 35 0.96 29.27 -5.33
N GLY A 36 0.76 29.36 -6.65
CA GLY A 36 1.55 30.24 -7.52
C GLY A 36 2.87 29.64 -8.04
N GLN A 37 3.27 28.46 -7.57
CA GLN A 37 4.42 27.73 -8.14
C GLN A 37 4.11 27.16 -9.52
N ALA A 38 2.95 26.50 -9.67
CA ALA A 38 2.55 25.80 -10.88
C ALA A 38 1.24 26.34 -11.45
N ARG A 39 1.11 26.33 -12.76
CA ARG A 39 -0.16 26.66 -13.43
C ARG A 39 -1.13 25.49 -13.32
N GLY A 40 -2.33 25.73 -12.81
CA GLY A 40 -3.31 24.65 -12.56
C GLY A 40 -4.34 24.48 -13.67
N VAL A 41 -4.54 23.25 -14.13
CA VAL A 41 -5.66 22.83 -14.99
C VAL A 41 -6.38 21.65 -14.32
N GLN A 42 -7.71 21.72 -14.19
CA GLN A 42 -8.49 20.62 -13.62
C GLN A 42 -9.62 20.19 -14.55
N ILE A 43 -9.73 18.88 -14.74
CA ILE A 43 -10.85 18.22 -15.39
C ILE A 43 -11.62 17.44 -14.33
N ASP A 44 -12.90 17.74 -14.14
CA ASP A 44 -13.76 17.02 -13.20
C ASP A 44 -15.19 16.88 -13.74
N ILE A 45 -15.83 15.77 -13.44
CA ILE A 45 -17.22 15.53 -13.82
C ILE A 45 -18.19 16.35 -12.96
N ASP A 46 -17.80 16.63 -11.71
CA ASP A 46 -18.56 17.44 -10.76
C ASP A 46 -17.95 18.84 -10.65
N GLY A 47 -18.64 19.84 -11.19
CA GLY A 47 -18.19 21.22 -11.15
C GLY A 47 -17.97 21.77 -9.74
N ARG A 48 -18.54 21.15 -8.70
CA ARG A 48 -18.31 21.53 -7.30
C ARG A 48 -16.90 21.16 -6.81
N MET A 49 -16.21 20.22 -7.45
CA MET A 49 -14.87 19.78 -7.05
C MET A 49 -13.75 20.67 -7.60
N LEU A 50 -14.08 21.55 -8.56
CA LEU A 50 -13.11 22.40 -9.24
C LEU A 50 -12.52 23.45 -8.29
N GLY A 51 -11.20 23.56 -8.27
CA GLY A 51 -10.47 24.59 -7.52
C GLY A 51 -10.50 24.42 -6.00
N ILE A 52 -11.10 23.34 -5.46
CA ILE A 52 -11.15 23.11 -4.00
C ILE A 52 -9.77 22.83 -3.42
N ARG A 53 -8.91 22.11 -4.17
CA ARG A 53 -7.64 21.57 -3.66
C ARG A 53 -6.41 22.36 -4.11
N TYR A 54 -6.51 23.02 -5.25
CA TYR A 54 -5.44 23.85 -5.83
C TYR A 54 -6.08 24.97 -6.66
N PRO A 55 -5.58 26.21 -6.61
CA PRO A 55 -6.14 27.33 -7.39
C PRO A 55 -5.86 27.14 -8.88
N THR A 56 -6.78 26.48 -9.58
CA THR A 56 -6.68 26.19 -11.01
C THR A 56 -7.13 27.37 -11.88
N GLU A 57 -6.34 27.65 -12.92
CA GLU A 57 -6.59 28.70 -13.91
C GLU A 57 -7.63 28.27 -14.95
N VAL A 58 -7.61 26.99 -15.32
CA VAL A 58 -8.51 26.42 -16.32
C VAL A 58 -9.27 25.25 -15.70
N ASN A 59 -10.59 25.39 -15.65
CA ASN A 59 -11.49 24.39 -15.12
C ASN A 59 -12.40 23.83 -16.22
N LEU A 60 -12.33 22.53 -16.43
CA LEU A 60 -13.04 21.80 -17.47
C LEU A 60 -14.05 20.85 -16.81
N VAL A 61 -15.33 21.25 -16.82
CA VAL A 61 -16.42 20.39 -16.31
C VAL A 61 -16.80 19.37 -17.38
N GLY A 62 -16.57 18.10 -17.12
CA GLY A 62 -16.92 17.03 -18.04
C GLY A 62 -16.29 15.68 -17.70
N ASP A 63 -16.71 14.65 -18.42
CA ASP A 63 -16.06 13.35 -18.36
C ASP A 63 -14.58 13.48 -18.78
N SER A 64 -13.68 12.93 -17.95
CA SER A 64 -12.24 13.07 -18.18
C SER A 64 -11.76 12.39 -19.45
N ALA A 65 -12.34 11.24 -19.83
CA ALA A 65 -11.93 10.53 -21.04
C ALA A 65 -12.38 11.26 -22.30
N GLU A 66 -13.62 11.76 -22.34
CA GLU A 66 -14.13 12.57 -23.46
C GLU A 66 -13.36 13.88 -23.60
N THR A 67 -13.09 14.56 -22.47
CA THR A 67 -12.33 15.81 -22.45
C THR A 67 -10.90 15.61 -22.96
N LEU A 68 -10.19 14.57 -22.49
CA LEU A 68 -8.85 14.26 -22.98
C LEU A 68 -8.85 13.87 -24.47
N ARG A 69 -9.87 13.14 -24.95
CA ARG A 69 -9.99 12.81 -26.37
C ARG A 69 -10.15 14.04 -27.25
N ALA A 70 -10.91 15.04 -26.79
CA ALA A 70 -11.06 16.31 -27.48
C ALA A 70 -9.78 17.18 -27.41
N LEU A 71 -9.03 17.08 -26.32
CA LEU A 71 -7.80 17.84 -26.11
C LEU A 71 -6.60 17.31 -26.91
N ILE A 72 -6.40 15.98 -26.97
CA ILE A 72 -5.26 15.34 -27.65
C ILE A 72 -4.94 15.89 -29.05
N PRO A 73 -5.91 16.07 -29.99
CA PRO A 73 -5.60 16.58 -31.33
C PRO A 73 -5.16 18.06 -31.35
N LEU A 74 -5.36 18.79 -30.26
CA LEU A 74 -4.95 20.20 -30.12
C LEU A 74 -3.56 20.35 -29.49
N LEU A 75 -2.97 19.24 -29.00
CA LEU A 75 -1.67 19.27 -28.34
C LEU A 75 -0.53 19.20 -29.36
N GLU A 76 0.40 20.15 -29.26
CA GLU A 76 1.68 20.05 -29.92
C GLU A 76 2.63 19.16 -29.10
N ARG A 77 3.21 18.16 -29.76
CA ARG A 77 4.19 17.28 -29.12
C ARG A 77 5.44 18.09 -28.76
N LYS A 78 5.84 18.03 -27.48
CA LYS A 78 7.14 18.55 -27.03
C LYS A 78 8.24 17.54 -27.37
N GLU A 79 9.32 18.02 -27.98
CA GLU A 79 10.50 17.21 -28.31
C GLU A 79 11.52 17.18 -27.17
N ASP A 80 11.56 18.23 -26.34
CA ASP A 80 12.34 18.21 -25.10
C ASP A 80 11.70 17.25 -24.09
N ARG A 81 12.48 16.24 -23.70
CA ARG A 81 12.09 15.19 -22.78
C ARG A 81 12.96 15.15 -21.53
N SER A 82 13.88 16.11 -21.35
CA SER A 82 14.86 16.13 -20.27
C SER A 82 14.23 15.94 -18.89
N TRP A 83 13.19 16.71 -18.56
CA TRP A 83 12.46 16.58 -17.29
C TRP A 83 11.78 15.22 -17.14
N ARG A 84 11.18 14.70 -18.22
CA ARG A 84 10.56 13.36 -18.19
C ARG A 84 11.61 12.27 -17.94
N GLU A 85 12.76 12.36 -18.61
CA GLU A 85 13.86 11.40 -18.48
C GLU A 85 14.46 11.43 -17.07
N GLU A 86 14.59 12.61 -16.47
CA GLU A 86 14.99 12.77 -15.07
C GLU A 86 14.00 12.09 -14.12
N ILE A 87 12.70 12.31 -14.30
CA ILE A 87 11.67 11.65 -13.47
C ILE A 87 11.66 10.14 -13.68
N GLU A 88 11.80 9.66 -14.92
CA GLU A 88 11.91 8.23 -15.24
C GLU A 88 13.11 7.59 -14.53
N GLN A 89 14.25 8.29 -14.49
CA GLN A 89 15.44 7.86 -13.73
C GLN A 89 15.18 7.87 -12.22
N ASN A 90 14.59 8.94 -11.67
CA ASN A 90 14.25 9.02 -10.24
C ASN A 90 13.30 7.90 -9.80
N VAL A 91 12.38 7.48 -10.68
CA VAL A 91 11.51 6.32 -10.44
C VAL A 91 12.34 5.02 -10.44
N ALA A 92 13.27 4.85 -11.37
CA ALA A 92 14.14 3.67 -11.43
C ALA A 92 15.00 3.56 -10.16
N ASP A 93 15.68 4.63 -9.76
CA ASP A 93 16.50 4.70 -8.55
C ASP A 93 15.67 4.40 -7.30
N TRP A 94 14.44 4.92 -7.24
CA TRP A 94 13.54 4.67 -6.11
C TRP A 94 13.17 3.18 -5.98
N TRP A 95 13.06 2.44 -7.08
CA TRP A 95 12.83 1.00 -7.01
C TRP A 95 14.01 0.24 -6.40
N GLU A 96 15.24 0.68 -6.64
CA GLU A 96 16.43 0.08 -6.02
C GLU A 96 16.46 0.34 -4.51
N VAL A 97 16.06 1.54 -4.08
CA VAL A 97 15.90 1.87 -2.65
C VAL A 97 14.84 0.98 -2.00
N LEU A 98 13.69 0.80 -2.65
CA LEU A 98 12.63 -0.07 -2.12
C LEU A 98 13.07 -1.53 -2.04
N GLU A 99 13.82 -2.02 -3.02
CA GLU A 99 14.41 -3.37 -2.98
C GLU A 99 15.35 -3.52 -1.78
N ALA A 100 16.29 -2.61 -1.61
CA ALA A 100 17.25 -2.64 -0.51
C ALA A 100 16.54 -2.61 0.86
N ARG A 101 15.49 -1.79 1.00
CA ARG A 101 14.68 -1.74 2.23
C ARG A 101 13.92 -3.04 2.46
N ALA A 102 13.31 -3.61 1.43
CA ALA A 102 12.58 -4.87 1.51
C ALA A 102 13.49 -6.05 1.91
N MET A 103 14.77 -6.02 1.50
CA MET A 103 15.75 -7.06 1.83
C MET A 103 16.43 -6.88 3.20
N ASN A 104 16.15 -5.80 3.93
CA ASN A 104 16.66 -5.65 5.30
C ASN A 104 16.13 -6.76 6.23
N ASP A 105 17.02 -7.34 7.03
CA ASP A 105 16.61 -8.30 8.07
C ASP A 105 15.64 -7.67 9.08
N ALA A 106 14.65 -8.43 9.54
CA ALA A 106 13.80 -8.07 10.65
C ALA A 106 13.60 -9.25 11.61
N ASP A 107 12.77 -9.08 12.63
CA ASP A 107 12.50 -10.13 13.62
C ASP A 107 10.98 -10.37 13.76
N PRO A 108 10.40 -11.40 13.10
CA PRO A 108 11.05 -12.37 12.23
C PRO A 108 11.13 -11.95 10.74
N ILE A 109 10.06 -11.39 10.17
CA ILE A 109 10.01 -11.03 8.74
C ILE A 109 9.79 -9.54 8.58
N ASN A 110 10.54 -8.93 7.66
CA ASN A 110 10.29 -7.57 7.21
C ASN A 110 8.97 -7.54 6.41
N PRO A 111 7.91 -6.85 6.87
CA PRO A 111 6.62 -6.83 6.18
C PRO A 111 6.74 -6.32 4.74
N GLN A 112 7.68 -5.42 4.44
CA GLN A 112 7.91 -4.93 3.08
C GLN A 112 8.36 -6.05 2.13
N ARG A 113 9.20 -6.99 2.60
CA ARG A 113 9.66 -8.15 1.80
C ARG A 113 8.48 -8.99 1.31
N VAL A 114 7.43 -9.12 2.12
CA VAL A 114 6.22 -9.88 1.77
C VAL A 114 5.56 -9.33 0.50
N PHE A 115 5.47 -8.00 0.38
CA PHE A 115 4.86 -7.34 -0.79
C PHE A 115 5.84 -7.24 -1.96
N TRP A 116 7.13 -7.03 -1.68
CA TRP A 116 8.17 -7.02 -2.71
C TRP A 116 8.23 -8.34 -3.47
N GLU A 117 8.25 -9.47 -2.75
CA GLU A 117 8.23 -10.81 -3.32
C GLU A 117 6.92 -11.08 -4.11
N LEU A 118 5.79 -10.54 -3.67
CA LEU A 118 4.53 -10.65 -4.41
C LEU A 118 4.58 -9.87 -5.74
N SER A 119 5.19 -8.69 -5.77
CA SER A 119 5.14 -7.72 -6.86
C SER A 119 5.51 -8.31 -8.23
N SER A 120 6.60 -9.09 -8.29
CA SER A 120 7.07 -9.76 -9.50
C SER A 120 6.24 -11.00 -9.86
N ARG A 121 5.53 -11.58 -8.89
CA ARG A 121 4.73 -12.82 -9.02
C ARG A 121 3.25 -12.57 -9.29
N LEU A 122 2.78 -11.32 -9.21
CA LEU A 122 1.39 -10.97 -9.45
C LEU A 122 0.90 -11.60 -10.77
N PRO A 123 -0.21 -12.35 -10.79
CA PRO A 123 -0.77 -12.84 -12.04
C PRO A 123 -1.25 -11.69 -12.91
N ASP A 124 -1.13 -11.83 -14.22
CA ASP A 124 -1.71 -10.85 -15.13
C ASP A 124 -3.23 -10.77 -14.94
N ASN A 125 -3.78 -9.57 -15.09
CA ASN A 125 -5.20 -9.29 -14.90
C ASN A 125 -5.77 -9.59 -13.50
N CYS A 126 -4.94 -9.85 -12.48
CA CYS A 126 -5.42 -10.07 -11.11
C CYS A 126 -6.18 -8.86 -10.55
N ILE A 127 -6.98 -9.12 -9.52
CA ILE A 127 -7.72 -8.12 -8.77
C ILE A 127 -7.21 -8.10 -7.34
N ILE A 128 -6.71 -6.96 -6.90
CA ILE A 128 -6.07 -6.78 -5.60
C ILE A 128 -6.98 -5.89 -4.74
N SER A 129 -7.21 -6.31 -3.51
CA SER A 129 -7.79 -5.48 -2.46
C SER A 129 -6.82 -5.32 -1.30
N SER A 130 -6.82 -4.16 -0.66
CA SER A 130 -6.04 -3.92 0.56
C SER A 130 -6.93 -3.33 1.65
N ASP A 131 -6.64 -3.70 2.89
CA ASP A 131 -7.24 -3.06 4.06
C ASP A 131 -6.50 -1.77 4.46
N SER A 132 -7.23 -0.86 5.11
CA SER A 132 -6.63 0.27 5.81
C SER A 132 -5.78 -0.21 6.98
N GLY A 133 -4.58 0.36 7.12
CA GLY A 133 -3.57 -0.08 8.10
C GLY A 133 -2.18 -0.10 7.47
N SER A 134 -1.24 -0.78 8.11
CA SER A 134 0.13 -0.88 7.59
C SER A 134 0.16 -1.61 6.24
N SER A 135 -0.75 -2.56 5.98
CA SER A 135 -0.93 -3.20 4.67
C SER A 135 -1.16 -2.21 3.52
N ALA A 136 -1.85 -1.09 3.76
CA ALA A 136 -2.06 -0.06 2.75
C ALA A 136 -0.75 0.65 2.34
N ASN A 137 0.19 0.82 3.27
CA ASN A 137 1.50 1.41 2.99
C ASN A 137 2.30 0.52 2.04
N TRP A 138 2.44 -0.76 2.40
CA TRP A 138 3.22 -1.73 1.62
C TRP A 138 2.56 -2.02 0.26
N TYR A 139 1.23 -2.16 0.25
CA TYR A 139 0.44 -2.27 -0.99
C TYR A 139 0.71 -1.10 -1.95
N ALA A 140 0.72 0.15 -1.44
CA ALA A 140 0.86 1.33 -2.27
C ALA A 140 2.29 1.55 -2.77
N ARG A 141 3.30 1.09 -2.02
CA ARG A 141 4.71 1.37 -2.30
C ARG A 141 5.40 0.25 -3.09
N ASP A 142 5.08 -1.01 -2.81
CA ASP A 142 5.91 -2.14 -3.25
C ASP A 142 5.30 -2.90 -4.45
N LEU A 143 4.01 -2.74 -4.72
CA LEU A 143 3.33 -3.46 -5.81
C LEU A 143 3.38 -2.70 -7.14
N LYS A 144 3.95 -3.35 -8.16
CA LYS A 144 4.04 -2.85 -9.53
C LYS A 144 2.80 -3.25 -10.33
N LEU A 145 1.74 -2.43 -10.24
CA LEU A 145 0.49 -2.66 -10.99
C LEU A 145 0.72 -2.56 -12.50
N ARG A 146 0.19 -3.54 -13.23
CA ARG A 146 0.31 -3.64 -14.69
C ARG A 146 -1.05 -3.47 -15.36
N ARG A 147 -1.01 -3.15 -16.66
CA ARG A 147 -2.21 -3.02 -17.49
C ARG A 147 -3.09 -4.27 -17.35
N GLY A 148 -4.40 -4.04 -17.15
CA GLY A 148 -5.39 -5.11 -17.01
C GLY A 148 -5.64 -5.55 -15.57
N MET A 149 -4.73 -5.28 -14.63
CA MET A 149 -4.98 -5.44 -13.21
C MET A 149 -6.01 -4.44 -12.70
N LYS A 150 -6.69 -4.80 -11.61
CA LYS A 150 -7.52 -3.88 -10.83
C LYS A 150 -7.03 -3.88 -9.39
N ALA A 151 -7.02 -2.73 -8.75
CA ALA A 151 -6.55 -2.61 -7.38
C ALA A 151 -7.41 -1.61 -6.62
N SER A 152 -7.79 -1.93 -5.39
CA SER A 152 -8.70 -1.09 -4.59
C SER A 152 -8.44 -1.21 -3.10
N LEU A 153 -8.73 -0.15 -2.36
CA LEU A 153 -8.81 -0.12 -0.90
C LEU A 153 -9.83 0.95 -0.48
N SER A 154 -10.19 0.98 0.80
CA SER A 154 -11.02 2.08 1.33
C SER A 154 -10.19 3.35 1.54
N GLY A 155 -9.93 4.09 0.48
CA GLY A 155 -9.10 5.30 0.55
C GLY A 155 -9.81 6.51 1.19
N THR A 156 -11.10 6.70 0.91
CA THR A 156 -11.84 7.89 1.38
C THR A 156 -12.29 7.76 2.83
N LEU A 157 -12.90 6.63 3.19
CA LEU A 157 -13.35 6.39 4.57
C LEU A 157 -12.24 5.83 5.47
N ALA A 158 -11.17 5.29 4.88
CA ALA A 158 -10.07 4.65 5.60
C ALA A 158 -10.56 3.54 6.57
N THR A 159 -11.56 2.76 6.14
CA THR A 159 -12.16 1.71 6.98
C THR A 159 -11.38 0.40 6.92
N MET A 160 -11.20 -0.24 8.08
CA MET A 160 -10.70 -1.61 8.21
C MET A 160 -11.80 -2.63 7.91
N GLY A 161 -11.42 -3.79 7.36
CA GLY A 161 -12.31 -4.89 7.05
C GLY A 161 -12.82 -5.02 5.60
N PRO A 162 -12.70 -4.05 4.66
CA PRO A 162 -13.15 -4.28 3.29
C PRO A 162 -12.24 -5.20 2.48
N GLY A 163 -10.99 -5.45 2.89
CA GLY A 163 -10.01 -6.23 2.11
C GLY A 163 -10.55 -7.60 1.64
N VAL A 164 -11.00 -8.45 2.58
CA VAL A 164 -11.55 -9.77 2.26
C VAL A 164 -12.90 -9.69 1.51
N PRO A 165 -13.91 -8.91 1.96
CA PRO A 165 -15.16 -8.71 1.21
C PRO A 165 -14.96 -8.23 -0.23
N TYR A 166 -14.00 -7.33 -0.48
CA TYR A 166 -13.71 -6.82 -1.82
C TYR A 166 -13.14 -7.92 -2.72
N ALA A 167 -12.27 -8.79 -2.19
CA ALA A 167 -11.76 -9.95 -2.94
C ALA A 167 -12.88 -10.98 -3.23
N ILE A 168 -13.81 -11.20 -2.29
CA ILE A 168 -14.98 -12.05 -2.52
C ILE A 168 -15.85 -11.46 -3.65
N ALA A 169 -16.17 -10.17 -3.58
CA ALA A 169 -16.92 -9.48 -4.64
C ALA A 169 -16.19 -9.55 -5.99
N ALA A 170 -14.86 -9.44 -6.00
CA ALA A 170 -14.05 -9.63 -7.20
C ALA A 170 -14.23 -11.04 -7.78
N LYS A 171 -14.24 -12.09 -6.97
CA LYS A 171 -14.49 -13.46 -7.45
C LYS A 171 -15.90 -13.69 -8.00
N PHE A 172 -16.91 -13.03 -7.45
CA PHE A 172 -18.28 -13.12 -8.01
C PHE A 172 -18.45 -12.33 -9.31
N THR A 173 -17.73 -11.22 -9.48
CA THR A 173 -17.82 -10.37 -10.69
C THR A 173 -16.86 -10.79 -11.80
N HIS A 174 -15.73 -11.40 -11.43
CA HIS A 174 -14.66 -11.85 -12.31
C HIS A 174 -14.15 -13.23 -11.87
N PRO A 175 -14.97 -14.30 -11.99
CA PRO A 175 -14.66 -15.63 -11.48
C PRO A 175 -13.44 -16.28 -12.14
N ASP A 176 -13.03 -15.79 -13.31
CA ASP A 176 -11.87 -16.20 -14.11
C ASP A 176 -10.55 -15.57 -13.67
N ARG A 177 -10.59 -14.54 -12.83
CA ARG A 177 -9.39 -13.80 -12.41
C ARG A 177 -8.94 -14.19 -11.01
N VAL A 178 -7.64 -14.18 -10.78
CA VAL A 178 -7.06 -14.32 -9.44
C VAL A 178 -7.43 -13.10 -8.60
N ALA A 179 -7.95 -13.32 -7.40
CA ALA A 179 -8.20 -12.27 -6.42
C ALA A 179 -7.21 -12.36 -5.26
N ILE A 180 -6.66 -11.24 -4.81
CA ILE A 180 -5.68 -11.16 -3.72
C ILE A 180 -6.13 -10.10 -2.72
N ALA A 181 -6.40 -10.50 -1.48
CA ALA A 181 -6.67 -9.59 -0.37
C ALA A 181 -5.41 -9.43 0.49
N LEU A 182 -4.99 -8.19 0.73
CA LEU A 182 -3.82 -7.84 1.53
C LEU A 182 -4.30 -7.19 2.83
N VAL A 183 -4.31 -7.95 3.93
CA VAL A 183 -4.96 -7.54 5.17
C VAL A 183 -4.03 -7.64 6.38
N GLY A 184 -4.25 -6.79 7.38
CA GLY A 184 -3.65 -6.96 8.71
C GLY A 184 -4.45 -7.95 9.57
N ASP A 185 -3.82 -8.54 10.56
CA ASP A 185 -4.44 -9.41 11.56
C ASP A 185 -5.62 -8.76 12.30
N GLY A 186 -5.52 -7.48 12.67
CA GLY A 186 -6.62 -6.73 13.27
C GLY A 186 -7.85 -6.65 12.36
N ALA A 187 -7.66 -6.33 11.07
CA ALA A 187 -8.75 -6.31 10.09
C ALA A 187 -9.32 -7.72 9.81
N MET A 188 -8.45 -8.73 9.81
CA MET A 188 -8.86 -10.12 9.69
C MET A 188 -9.79 -10.54 10.84
N GLN A 189 -9.53 -10.09 12.07
CA GLN A 189 -10.38 -10.38 13.24
C GLN A 189 -11.69 -9.58 13.27
N MET A 190 -11.79 -8.43 12.60
CA MET A 190 -13.03 -7.66 12.55
C MET A 190 -14.14 -8.43 11.80
N ASN A 191 -13.83 -8.92 10.61
CA ASN A 191 -14.80 -9.63 9.76
C ASN A 191 -14.17 -10.66 8.82
N GLY A 192 -12.88 -10.56 8.50
CA GLY A 192 -12.21 -11.47 7.57
C GLY A 192 -12.35 -12.95 7.94
N LEU A 193 -12.25 -13.31 9.23
CA LEU A 193 -12.46 -14.68 9.72
C LEU A 193 -13.84 -15.22 9.37
N ALA A 194 -14.90 -14.44 9.60
CA ALA A 194 -16.26 -14.85 9.27
C ALA A 194 -16.44 -14.98 7.74
N GLU A 195 -15.80 -14.11 6.97
CA GLU A 195 -15.86 -14.15 5.51
C GLU A 195 -15.13 -15.34 4.89
N LEU A 196 -14.16 -15.97 5.58
CA LEU A 196 -13.60 -17.23 5.12
C LEU A 196 -14.64 -18.36 5.05
N ILE A 197 -15.67 -18.33 5.91
CA ILE A 197 -16.81 -19.27 5.82
C ILE A 197 -17.60 -19.01 4.53
N THR A 198 -17.78 -17.74 4.15
CA THR A 198 -18.37 -17.36 2.86
C THR A 198 -17.54 -17.91 1.70
N VAL A 199 -16.22 -17.75 1.74
CA VAL A 199 -15.31 -18.30 0.73
C VAL A 199 -15.45 -19.82 0.63
N ALA A 200 -15.34 -20.53 1.77
CA ALA A 200 -15.46 -21.99 1.84
C ALA A 200 -16.77 -22.51 1.25
N LYS A 201 -17.87 -21.78 1.41
CA LYS A 201 -19.19 -22.13 0.87
C LYS A 201 -19.29 -22.00 -0.66
N TYR A 202 -18.60 -21.04 -1.26
CA TYR A 202 -18.89 -20.61 -2.63
C TYR A 202 -17.76 -20.82 -3.64
N TRP A 203 -16.53 -21.08 -3.19
CA TRP A 203 -15.37 -21.01 -4.07
C TRP A 203 -15.40 -21.99 -5.25
N GLU A 204 -16.02 -23.16 -5.09
CA GLU A 204 -16.17 -24.17 -6.14
C GLU A 204 -17.03 -23.69 -7.33
N ARG A 205 -17.71 -22.55 -7.19
CA ARG A 205 -18.49 -21.92 -8.27
C ARG A 205 -17.64 -21.06 -9.20
N TRP A 206 -16.41 -20.72 -8.80
CA TRP A 206 -15.53 -19.86 -9.58
C TRP A 206 -14.72 -20.69 -10.57
N SER A 207 -14.62 -20.22 -11.81
CA SER A 207 -13.85 -20.90 -12.87
C SER A 207 -12.35 -20.94 -12.58
N ASP A 208 -11.84 -19.90 -11.93
CA ASP A 208 -10.53 -19.90 -11.29
C ASP A 208 -10.77 -19.90 -9.76
N PRO A 209 -10.31 -20.90 -9.00
CA PRO A 209 -10.59 -20.98 -7.57
C PRO A 209 -9.70 -20.06 -6.72
N ARG A 210 -8.69 -19.42 -7.33
CA ARG A 210 -7.65 -18.69 -6.61
C ARG A 210 -8.18 -17.36 -6.07
N LEU A 211 -8.46 -17.37 -4.77
CA LEU A 211 -8.57 -16.21 -3.90
C LEU A 211 -7.49 -16.39 -2.81
N ILE A 212 -6.52 -15.49 -2.76
CA ILE A 212 -5.44 -15.50 -1.77
C ILE A 212 -5.70 -14.39 -0.75
N VAL A 213 -5.79 -14.71 0.53
CA VAL A 213 -5.83 -13.75 1.63
C VAL A 213 -4.47 -13.76 2.31
N LEU A 214 -3.68 -12.70 2.10
CA LEU A 214 -2.49 -12.44 2.89
C LEU A 214 -2.89 -11.79 4.21
N VAL A 215 -2.50 -12.40 5.33
CA VAL A 215 -2.63 -11.80 6.66
C VAL A 215 -1.24 -11.41 7.15
N LEU A 216 -1.00 -10.10 7.33
CA LEU A 216 0.15 -9.60 8.07
C LEU A 216 -0.12 -9.79 9.56
N HIS A 217 0.51 -10.80 10.14
CA HIS A 217 0.36 -11.16 11.54
C HIS A 217 1.55 -10.57 12.31
N ASN A 218 1.34 -9.39 12.88
CA ASN A 218 2.34 -8.66 13.68
C ASN A 218 1.87 -8.43 15.14
N GLY A 219 0.64 -8.83 15.49
CA GLY A 219 0.08 -8.71 16.82
C GLY A 219 -0.25 -7.27 17.24
N ASP A 220 -0.37 -6.36 16.27
CA ASP A 220 -0.41 -4.92 16.51
C ASP A 220 -1.36 -4.20 15.55
N LEU A 221 -2.15 -3.25 16.06
CA LEU A 221 -2.87 -2.28 15.23
C LEU A 221 -1.87 -1.24 14.66
N ASN A 222 -0.98 -1.74 13.81
CA ASN A 222 0.35 -1.20 13.60
C ASN A 222 0.41 0.22 13.03
N GLN A 223 -0.55 0.58 12.17
CA GLN A 223 -0.63 1.94 11.65
C GLN A 223 -0.86 2.96 12.78
N VAL A 224 -1.75 2.66 13.72
CA VAL A 224 -2.06 3.56 14.84
C VAL A 224 -0.89 3.63 15.80
N THR A 225 -0.25 2.49 16.12
CA THR A 225 1.00 2.47 16.88
C THR A 225 2.06 3.39 16.27
N TRP A 226 2.25 3.36 14.94
CA TRP A 226 3.21 4.24 14.27
C TRP A 226 2.80 5.71 14.25
N GLU A 227 1.50 6.01 14.16
CA GLU A 227 0.99 7.39 14.29
C GLU A 227 1.22 7.95 15.70
N GLN A 228 0.94 7.17 16.75
CA GLN A 228 1.24 7.55 18.15
C GLN A 228 2.73 7.88 18.31
N ARG A 229 3.61 7.03 17.76
CA ARG A 229 5.06 7.21 17.85
C ARG A 229 5.56 8.42 17.05
N ALA A 230 5.19 8.50 15.77
CA ALA A 230 5.80 9.40 14.81
C ALA A 230 5.08 10.76 14.67
N MET A 231 3.82 10.87 15.08
CA MET A 231 3.05 12.11 15.02
C MET A 231 2.79 12.71 16.41
N GLU A 232 2.42 11.89 17.39
CA GLU A 232 2.06 12.35 18.73
C GLU A 232 3.26 12.35 19.69
N GLY A 233 4.27 11.53 19.39
CA GLY A 233 5.44 11.34 20.24
C GLY A 233 5.10 10.65 21.54
N ASP A 234 4.10 9.77 21.49
CA ASP A 234 3.61 8.94 22.58
C ASP A 234 4.00 7.48 22.35
N PRO A 235 4.27 6.73 23.44
CA PRO A 235 4.57 5.31 23.33
C PRO A 235 3.32 4.52 22.92
N LYS A 236 3.53 3.33 22.35
CA LYS A 236 2.47 2.34 22.11
C LYS A 236 1.58 2.16 23.33
N PHE A 237 0.26 2.26 23.13
CA PHE A 237 -0.72 1.93 24.17
C PHE A 237 -1.14 0.46 24.11
N ASP A 238 -0.40 -0.42 24.80
CA ASP A 238 -0.54 -1.88 24.70
C ASP A 238 -1.98 -2.39 24.90
N ALA A 239 -2.75 -1.77 25.79
CA ALA A 239 -4.11 -2.21 26.11
C ALA A 239 -5.11 -2.09 24.95
N ALA A 240 -4.84 -1.20 23.98
CA ALA A 240 -5.69 -1.02 22.80
C ALA A 240 -5.04 -1.53 21.50
N GLN A 241 -3.71 -1.53 21.43
CA GLN A 241 -2.98 -1.84 20.20
C GLN A 241 -2.67 -3.33 20.04
N THR A 242 -2.62 -4.09 21.14
CA THR A 242 -2.31 -5.52 21.08
C THR A 242 -3.45 -6.32 20.46
N VAL A 243 -3.16 -7.01 19.36
CA VAL A 243 -4.11 -7.92 18.71
C VAL A 243 -3.89 -9.34 19.28
N PRO A 244 -4.94 -10.02 19.79
CA PRO A 244 -4.81 -11.38 20.28
C PRO A 244 -4.30 -12.34 19.19
N SER A 245 -3.36 -13.23 19.52
CA SER A 245 -2.85 -14.19 18.54
C SER A 245 -3.95 -15.17 18.11
N PHE A 246 -4.06 -15.40 16.80
CA PHE A 246 -5.01 -16.32 16.20
C PHE A 246 -4.34 -17.11 15.07
N PRO A 247 -4.55 -18.43 14.94
CA PRO A 247 -3.86 -19.25 13.94
C PRO A 247 -4.59 -19.23 12.58
N TYR A 248 -4.43 -18.13 11.81
CA TYR A 248 -5.19 -17.88 10.58
C TYR A 248 -5.06 -18.97 9.53
N ALA A 249 -3.84 -19.45 9.25
CA ALA A 249 -3.61 -20.51 8.27
C ALA A 249 -4.30 -21.82 8.71
N ARG A 250 -4.18 -22.19 9.99
CA ARG A 250 -4.83 -23.41 10.53
C ARG A 250 -6.35 -23.30 10.50
N TYR A 251 -6.90 -22.11 10.74
CA TYR A 251 -8.34 -21.88 10.63
C TYR A 251 -8.84 -22.10 9.20
N ALA A 252 -8.08 -21.66 8.19
CA ALA A 252 -8.40 -21.93 6.79
C ALA A 252 -8.46 -23.43 6.48
N GLU A 253 -7.50 -24.21 6.98
CA GLU A 253 -7.49 -25.68 6.84
C GLU A 253 -8.72 -26.33 7.48
N LEU A 254 -9.14 -25.87 8.67
CA LEU A 254 -10.30 -26.42 9.39
C LEU A 254 -11.62 -26.31 8.60
N ILE A 255 -11.73 -25.34 7.70
CA ILE A 255 -12.91 -25.11 6.86
C ILE A 255 -12.70 -25.55 5.41
N GLY A 256 -11.64 -26.32 5.12
CA GLY A 256 -11.39 -26.93 3.81
C GLY A 256 -10.64 -26.05 2.81
N LEU A 257 -10.19 -24.86 3.21
CA LEU A 257 -9.32 -24.00 2.42
C LEU A 257 -7.84 -24.38 2.63
N LYS A 258 -6.94 -23.78 1.85
CA LYS A 258 -5.50 -23.96 2.04
C LYS A 258 -4.96 -22.94 3.05
N GLY A 259 -4.20 -23.39 4.03
CA GLY A 259 -3.45 -22.53 4.94
C GLY A 259 -1.95 -22.62 4.66
N ILE A 260 -1.27 -21.48 4.58
CA ILE A 260 0.19 -21.40 4.50
C ILE A 260 0.64 -20.43 5.58
N ARG A 261 1.50 -20.88 6.49
CA ARG A 261 2.11 -20.02 7.51
C ARG A 261 3.58 -19.85 7.18
N VAL A 262 4.08 -18.62 7.23
CA VAL A 262 5.49 -18.31 6.98
C VAL A 262 6.03 -17.39 8.06
N ASP A 263 7.15 -17.78 8.66
CA ASP A 263 7.89 -17.03 9.70
C ASP A 263 9.40 -16.93 9.39
N ASP A 264 9.82 -17.48 8.25
CA ASP A 264 11.18 -17.36 7.71
C ASP A 264 11.13 -16.52 6.42
N PRO A 265 11.87 -15.40 6.34
CA PRO A 265 11.85 -14.54 5.16
C PRO A 265 12.34 -15.24 3.88
N GLU A 266 13.21 -16.26 3.99
CA GLU A 266 13.69 -17.04 2.83
C GLU A 266 12.61 -17.93 2.21
N GLN A 267 11.52 -18.19 2.95
CA GLN A 267 10.40 -19.01 2.47
C GLN A 267 9.31 -18.18 1.76
N LEU A 268 9.38 -16.84 1.82
CA LEU A 268 8.34 -15.96 1.27
C LEU A 268 8.08 -16.20 -0.22
N GLY A 269 9.14 -16.30 -1.03
CA GLY A 269 9.01 -16.55 -2.47
C GLY A 269 8.27 -17.86 -2.75
N THR A 270 8.70 -18.95 -2.09
CA THR A 270 8.09 -20.28 -2.22
C THR A 270 6.64 -20.28 -1.72
N ALA A 271 6.34 -19.60 -0.62
CA ALA A 271 4.99 -19.50 -0.07
C ALA A 271 4.04 -18.75 -1.03
N TRP A 272 4.52 -17.70 -1.69
CA TRP A 272 3.76 -17.02 -2.74
C TRP A 272 3.53 -17.90 -3.97
N ASP A 273 4.56 -18.60 -4.44
CA ASP A 273 4.44 -19.52 -5.58
C ASP A 273 3.43 -20.63 -5.28
N GLU A 274 3.47 -21.19 -4.06
CA GLU A 274 2.52 -22.19 -3.57
C GLU A 274 1.09 -21.64 -3.48
N ALA A 275 0.92 -20.39 -3.01
CA ALA A 275 -0.40 -19.76 -2.92
C ALA A 275 -1.00 -19.48 -4.30
N LEU A 276 -0.19 -19.02 -5.25
CA LEU A 276 -0.61 -18.62 -6.60
C LEU A 276 -0.88 -19.81 -7.53
N THR A 277 -0.39 -20.99 -7.18
CA THR A 277 -0.59 -22.25 -7.92
C THR A 277 -1.59 -23.20 -7.24
N ALA A 278 -2.17 -22.80 -6.11
CA ALA A 278 -3.13 -23.61 -5.38
C ALA A 278 -4.42 -23.89 -6.18
N ASP A 279 -5.00 -25.06 -5.92
CA ASP A 279 -6.26 -25.54 -6.52
C ASP A 279 -7.52 -25.04 -5.81
N ARG A 280 -7.36 -24.21 -4.78
CA ARG A 280 -8.41 -23.70 -3.89
C ARG A 280 -8.00 -22.37 -3.27
N PRO A 281 -8.92 -21.63 -2.63
CA PRO A 281 -8.58 -20.41 -1.90
C PRO A 281 -7.54 -20.66 -0.80
N VAL A 282 -6.69 -19.66 -0.58
CA VAL A 282 -5.53 -19.74 0.30
C VAL A 282 -5.56 -18.62 1.33
N VAL A 283 -5.25 -18.95 2.58
CA VAL A 283 -4.82 -17.97 3.59
C VAL A 283 -3.32 -18.09 3.77
N LEU A 284 -2.59 -17.05 3.37
CA LEU A 284 -1.16 -16.90 3.60
C LEU A 284 -0.96 -16.04 4.84
N GLU A 285 -0.57 -16.66 5.94
CA GLU A 285 -0.28 -16.01 7.21
C GLU A 285 1.22 -15.72 7.30
N ALA A 286 1.60 -14.45 7.17
CA ALA A 286 2.98 -14.02 7.30
C ALA A 286 3.22 -13.41 8.69
N ILE A 287 4.13 -14.00 9.45
CA ILE A 287 4.55 -13.44 10.74
C ILE A 287 5.55 -12.35 10.50
N THR A 288 5.19 -11.11 10.82
CA THR A 288 5.99 -9.93 10.47
C THR A 288 6.36 -9.13 11.70
N ASP A 289 7.54 -8.50 11.66
CA ASP A 289 8.06 -7.62 12.69
C ASP A 289 7.16 -6.35 12.81
N PRO A 290 6.51 -6.09 13.95
CA PRO A 290 5.71 -4.88 14.16
C PRO A 290 6.57 -3.60 14.23
N GLU A 291 7.88 -3.73 14.48
CA GLU A 291 8.79 -2.62 14.72
C GLU A 291 9.48 -2.12 13.44
N VAL A 292 9.12 -2.66 12.27
CA VAL A 292 9.52 -2.10 10.97
C VAL A 292 8.63 -0.89 10.64
N PRO A 293 9.21 0.32 10.53
CA PRO A 293 8.44 1.52 10.31
C PRO A 293 7.93 1.65 8.86
N PRO A 294 6.67 2.00 8.63
CA PRO A 294 6.18 2.37 7.30
C PRO A 294 6.64 3.80 6.92
N LEU A 295 7.95 4.08 6.94
CA LEU A 295 8.49 5.45 6.80
C LEU A 295 8.05 6.12 5.48
N PRO A 296 7.52 7.35 5.52
CA PRO A 296 7.32 8.14 4.30
C PRO A 296 8.65 8.44 3.61
N PRO A 297 8.63 8.80 2.31
CA PRO A 297 9.83 9.19 1.58
C PRO A 297 10.53 10.41 2.18
N HIS A 298 9.80 11.25 2.93
CA HIS A 298 10.33 12.41 3.63
C HIS A 298 9.87 12.39 5.08
N ILE A 299 10.83 12.32 6.00
CA ILE A 299 10.58 12.45 7.45
C ILE A 299 10.81 13.90 7.84
N THR A 300 9.79 14.57 8.37
CA THR A 300 9.92 15.94 8.85
C THR A 300 10.74 15.98 10.14
N PHE A 301 11.35 17.13 10.44
CA PHE A 301 12.06 17.33 11.71
C PHE A 301 11.14 17.11 12.92
N GLU A 302 9.86 17.47 12.80
CA GLU A 302 8.84 17.25 13.83
C GLU A 302 8.58 15.77 14.06
N GLN A 303 8.42 14.97 13.00
CA GLN A 303 8.26 13.52 13.11
C GLN A 303 9.47 12.84 13.76
N ALA A 304 10.68 13.27 13.41
CA ALA A 304 11.90 12.77 14.06
C ALA A 304 11.95 13.12 15.56
N ARG A 305 11.48 14.31 15.94
CA ARG A 305 11.40 14.75 17.34
C ARG A 305 10.32 13.98 18.10
N ALA A 306 9.17 13.75 17.49
CA ALA A 306 8.06 12.97 18.05
C ALA A 306 8.53 11.53 18.32
N LEU A 307 9.13 10.86 17.33
CA LEU A 307 9.67 9.52 17.51
C LEU A 307 10.69 9.45 18.67
N THR A 308 11.58 10.44 18.77
CA THR A 308 12.53 10.54 19.88
C THR A 308 11.83 10.72 21.24
N SER A 309 10.72 11.46 21.28
CA SER A 309 9.89 11.63 22.49
C SER A 309 9.25 10.32 22.92
N ALA A 310 8.64 9.58 21.99
CA ALA A 310 7.99 8.29 22.29
C ALA A 310 8.98 7.29 22.91
N LEU A 311 10.19 7.18 22.34
CA LEU A 311 11.27 6.34 22.87
C LEU A 311 11.69 6.74 24.29
N ARG A 312 11.80 8.05 24.56
CA ARG A 312 12.15 8.57 25.90
C ARG A 312 11.06 8.32 26.94
N LYS A 313 9.79 8.27 26.51
CA LYS A 313 8.63 7.96 27.36
C LYS A 313 8.47 6.46 27.65
N GLY A 314 9.35 5.61 27.12
CA GLY A 314 9.40 4.19 27.47
C GLY A 314 8.58 3.28 26.56
N ASP A 315 8.56 3.55 25.25
CA ASP A 315 7.91 2.68 24.26
C ASP A 315 8.41 1.23 24.36
N SER A 316 7.47 0.28 24.41
CA SER A 316 7.76 -1.15 24.58
C SER A 316 8.61 -1.74 23.44
N GLY A 317 8.53 -1.16 22.23
CA GLY A 317 9.27 -1.56 21.03
C GLY A 317 10.63 -0.87 20.84
N SER A 318 11.08 -0.04 21.79
CA SER A 318 12.19 0.91 21.61
C SER A 318 13.46 0.34 20.96
N ARG A 319 13.88 -0.88 21.34
CA ARG A 319 15.09 -1.51 20.78
C ARG A 319 14.91 -1.94 19.32
N GLY A 320 13.73 -2.45 18.96
CA GLY A 320 13.39 -2.84 17.60
C GLY A 320 13.35 -1.62 16.69
N ILE A 321 12.63 -0.57 17.11
CA ILE A 321 12.46 0.69 16.37
C ILE A 321 13.81 1.31 15.99
N VAL A 322 14.73 1.44 16.95
CA VAL A 322 16.04 2.06 16.71
C VAL A 322 16.85 1.22 15.71
N ARG A 323 16.79 -0.10 15.83
CA ARG A 323 17.49 -1.03 14.93
C ARG A 323 16.93 -0.92 13.51
N GLN A 324 15.61 -0.96 13.34
CA GLN A 324 14.97 -0.92 12.02
C GLN A 324 15.10 0.44 11.35
N SER A 325 14.86 1.54 12.08
CA SER A 325 15.00 2.90 11.54
C SER A 325 16.42 3.17 11.04
N PHE A 326 17.45 2.62 11.70
CA PHE A 326 18.84 2.76 11.26
C PHE A 326 19.11 2.02 9.95
N LYS A 327 18.57 0.80 9.81
CA LYS A 327 18.72 0.00 8.58
C LYS A 327 18.04 0.64 7.37
N GLU A 328 16.83 1.16 7.53
CA GLU A 328 16.12 1.83 6.45
C GLU A 328 16.85 3.09 5.95
N LYS A 329 17.38 3.90 6.88
CA LYS A 329 18.20 5.07 6.51
C LYS A 329 19.51 4.68 5.82
N LEU A 330 20.12 3.56 6.18
CA LEU A 330 21.30 3.08 5.46
C LEU A 330 20.95 2.63 4.04
N ALA A 331 19.82 1.97 3.84
CA ALA A 331 19.34 1.55 2.52
C ALA A 331 19.04 2.74 1.60
N GLU A 332 18.57 3.87 2.13
CA GLU A 332 18.43 5.12 1.36
C GLU A 332 19.77 5.70 0.87
N ILE A 333 20.81 5.63 1.71
CA ILE A 333 22.12 6.26 1.43
C ILE A 333 23.01 5.34 0.57
N LEU A 334 22.89 4.02 0.76
CA LEU A 334 23.72 2.98 0.14
C LEU A 334 22.86 1.77 -0.28
N PRO A 335 22.04 1.89 -1.35
CA PRO A 335 21.13 0.82 -1.78
C PRO A 335 21.83 -0.45 -2.30
N HIS A 336 23.14 -0.43 -2.57
CA HIS A 336 23.89 -1.54 -3.20
C HIS A 336 24.91 -2.25 -2.29
N ARG A 337 24.67 -2.33 -0.98
CA ARG A 337 25.63 -2.96 -0.04
C ARG A 337 25.15 -4.27 0.56
#